data_AF-A0A564Q755-F1
#
_entry.id   AF-A0A564Q755-F1
#
_cell.length_a   1.000
_cell.length_b   1.000
_cell.length_c   1.000
_cell.angle_alpha   90.00
_cell.angle_beta   90.00
_cell.angle_gamma   90.00
#
_symmetry.space_group_name_H-M   'P 1'
#
loop_
_entity.id
_entity.type
_entity.pdbx_description
1 polymer ?
#
loop_
_entity_poly.entity_id
_entity_poly.type
_entity_poly.pdbx_seq_one_letter_code
_entity_poly.pdbx_strand_id
1 'polypeptide(L)'
;MPKFFLEHTFGKEFFERPQAEIDKDFKAAKANSTTDAYWVKSYLVPELGKIYCEWDAKDAESIKQVFSKTGTPYDKITETKIVFSEDFR
;
A
#
# COMPACT_ATOMS: atom_id res chain seq x y z
N MET A 1 -0.04 -10.51 12.61
CA MET A 1 0.83 -9.32 12.63
C MET A 1 -0.04 -8.09 12.83
N PRO A 2 0.45 -7.00 13.46
CA PRO A 2 -0.22 -5.72 13.45
C PRO A 2 -0.60 -5.26 12.04
N LYS A 3 -1.69 -4.49 11.96
CA LYS A 3 -2.23 -3.96 10.71
C LYS A 3 -1.77 -2.53 10.53
N PHE A 4 -1.38 -2.17 9.31
CA PHE A 4 -1.03 -0.79 8.97
C PHE A 4 -1.76 -0.35 7.71
N PHE A 5 -2.15 0.92 7.70
CA PHE A 5 -2.45 1.62 6.46
C PHE A 5 -1.29 2.52 6.07
N LEU A 6 -0.90 2.39 4.81
CA LEU A 6 0.05 3.27 4.17
C LEU A 6 -0.69 4.11 3.12
N GLU A 7 -0.45 5.42 3.15
CA GLU A 7 -1.04 6.39 2.25
C GLU A 7 -0.01 6.84 1.20
N HIS A 8 -0.43 6.86 -0.06
CA HIS A 8 0.29 7.49 -1.15
C HIS A 8 -0.58 8.58 -1.79
N THR A 9 -0.01 9.75 -1.99
CA THR A 9 -0.63 10.87 -2.72
C THR A 9 0.06 11.01 -4.07
N PHE A 10 -0.74 11.07 -5.13
CA PHE A 10 -0.23 11.24 -6.50
C PHE A 10 -0.88 12.44 -7.19
N GLY A 11 -0.23 12.96 -8.23
CA GLY A 11 -0.81 13.97 -9.11
C GLY A 11 -1.99 13.41 -9.91
N LYS A 12 -2.85 14.30 -10.43
CA LYS A 12 -4.03 13.89 -11.23
C LYS A 12 -3.65 13.02 -12.43
N GLU A 13 -2.51 13.33 -13.07
CA GLU A 13 -1.98 12.58 -14.21
C GLU A 13 -1.77 11.09 -13.91
N PHE A 14 -1.50 10.74 -12.65
CA PHE A 14 -1.31 9.35 -12.23
C PHE A 14 -2.61 8.56 -12.35
N PHE A 15 -3.74 9.17 -12.01
CA PHE A 15 -5.06 8.55 -12.00
C PHE A 15 -5.72 8.52 -13.38
N GLU A 16 -5.19 9.27 -14.34
CA GLU A 16 -5.61 9.23 -15.75
C GLU A 16 -4.96 8.04 -16.51
N ARG A 17 -3.97 7.39 -15.90
CA ARG A 17 -3.30 6.22 -16.48
C ARG A 17 -4.24 5.01 -16.53
N PRO A 18 -4.05 4.10 -17.50
CA PRO A 18 -4.77 2.83 -17.52
C PRO A 18 -4.53 2.03 -16.24
N GLN A 19 -5.60 1.45 -15.68
CA GLN A 19 -5.52 0.62 -14.45
C GLN A 19 -4.46 -0.49 -14.57
N ALA A 20 -4.29 -1.09 -15.75
CA ALA A 20 -3.30 -2.14 -15.99
C ALA A 20 -1.84 -1.68 -15.76
N GLU A 21 -1.52 -0.41 -16.03
CA GLU A 21 -0.19 0.14 -15.75
C GLU A 21 0.01 0.38 -14.26
N ILE A 22 -1.00 0.92 -13.59
CA ILE A 22 -1.00 1.12 -12.14
C ILE A 22 -0.83 -0.24 -11.44
N ASP A 23 -1.58 -1.26 -11.85
CA ASP A 23 -1.47 -2.61 -11.33
C ASP A 23 -0.06 -3.18 -11.52
N LYS A 24 0.60 -2.91 -12.65
CA LYS A 24 1.96 -3.38 -12.92
C LYS A 24 2.95 -2.75 -11.94
N ASP A 25 2.88 -1.44 -11.74
CA ASP A 25 3.79 -0.72 -10.83
C ASP A 25 3.61 -1.21 -9.38
N PHE A 26 2.36 -1.36 -8.94
CA PHE A 26 2.03 -1.83 -7.59
C PHE A 26 2.37 -3.31 -7.39
N LYS A 27 2.25 -4.17 -8.42
CA LYS A 27 2.74 -5.56 -8.36
C LYS A 27 4.26 -5.62 -8.22
N ALA A 28 4.99 -4.77 -8.94
CA ALA A 28 6.45 -4.68 -8.82
C ALA A 28 6.86 -4.22 -7.41
N ALA A 29 6.16 -3.24 -6.84
CA ALA A 29 6.39 -2.82 -5.45
C ALA A 29 6.09 -3.96 -4.46
N LYS A 30 4.94 -4.63 -4.61
CA LYS A 30 4.53 -5.77 -3.78
C LYS A 30 5.55 -6.92 -3.80
N ALA A 31 6.27 -7.14 -4.89
CA ALA A 31 7.32 -8.18 -4.98
C ALA A 31 8.46 -7.99 -3.97
N ASN A 32 8.59 -6.81 -3.36
CA ASN A 32 9.56 -6.52 -2.31
C ASN A 32 9.05 -6.82 -0.88
N SER A 33 7.82 -7.33 -0.74
CA SER A 33 7.27 -7.76 0.54
C SER A 33 8.13 -8.84 1.20
N THR A 34 8.19 -8.83 2.52
CA THR A 34 8.96 -9.79 3.33
C THR A 34 8.05 -10.49 4.34
N THR A 35 8.61 -11.41 5.12
CA THR A 35 7.91 -12.04 6.25
C THR A 35 7.57 -11.04 7.37
N ASP A 36 8.32 -9.95 7.48
CA ASP A 36 8.12 -8.90 8.49
C ASP A 36 7.24 -7.75 8.01
N ALA A 37 6.98 -7.66 6.70
CA ALA A 37 6.10 -6.67 6.09
C ALA A 37 5.47 -7.23 4.80
N TYR A 38 4.19 -7.59 4.88
CA TYR A 38 3.42 -8.19 3.79
C TYR A 38 2.29 -7.27 3.32
N TRP A 39 2.25 -7.03 2.01
CA TRP A 39 1.22 -6.24 1.37
C TRP A 39 -0.05 -7.07 1.12
N VAL A 40 -1.11 -6.76 1.86
CA VAL A 40 -2.39 -7.48 1.80
C VAL A 40 -3.20 -7.07 0.58
N LYS A 41 -3.57 -5.78 0.49
CA LYS A 41 -4.39 -5.22 -0.58
C LYS A 41 -4.21 -3.71 -0.71
N SER A 42 -4.68 -3.13 -1.81
CA SER A 42 -4.69 -1.69 -2.03
C SER A 42 -6.01 -1.20 -2.57
N TYR A 43 -6.30 0.06 -2.30
CA TYR A 43 -7.47 0.78 -2.75
C TYR A 43 -7.03 2.08 -3.42
N LEU A 44 -7.40 2.22 -4.68
CA LEU A 44 -7.23 3.46 -5.42
C LEU A 44 -8.48 4.33 -5.23
N VAL A 45 -8.29 5.56 -4.75
CA VAL A 45 -9.36 6.50 -4.42
C VAL A 45 -9.15 7.79 -5.23
N PRO A 46 -9.65 7.84 -6.49
CA PRO A 46 -9.35 8.95 -7.41
C PRO A 46 -9.81 10.31 -6.87
N GLU A 47 -10.98 10.35 -6.22
CA GLU A 47 -11.55 11.58 -5.68
C GLU A 47 -10.65 12.25 -4.63
N LEU A 48 -9.85 11.46 -3.91
CA LEU A 48 -8.89 11.96 -2.92
C LEU A 48 -7.48 12.11 -3.49
N GLY A 49 -7.24 11.68 -4.74
CA GLY A 49 -5.89 11.61 -5.31
C GLY A 49 -4.97 10.67 -4.53
N LYS A 50 -5.53 9.62 -3.93
CA LYS A 50 -4.82 8.75 -2.97
C LYS A 50 -4.90 7.27 -3.31
N ILE A 51 -3.87 6.55 -2.88
CA ILE A 51 -3.87 5.10 -2.78
C ILE A 51 -3.62 4.70 -1.33
N TYR A 52 -4.48 3.82 -0.82
CA TYR A 52 -4.36 3.23 0.50
C TYR A 52 -3.91 1.79 0.38
N CYS A 53 -2.88 1.41 1.12
CA CYS A 53 -2.31 0.07 1.11
C CYS A 53 -2.44 -0.55 2.49
N GLU A 54 -3.09 -1.71 2.59
CA GLU A 54 -3.16 -2.51 3.81
C GLU A 54 -1.93 -3.41 3.91
N TRP A 55 -1.28 -3.37 5.07
CA TRP A 55 -0.11 -4.15 5.39
C TRP A 55 -0.30 -4.97 6.65
N ASP A 56 0.19 -6.21 6.61
CA ASP A 56 0.52 -7.00 7.79
C ASP A 56 2.01 -6.84 8.05
N ALA A 57 2.40 -6.22 9.16
CA ALA A 57 3.81 -6.01 9.45
C ALA A 57 4.12 -6.14 10.94
N LYS A 58 5.36 -6.48 11.26
CA LYS A 58 5.87 -6.50 12.63
C LYS A 58 5.84 -5.11 13.26
N ASP A 59 6.26 -4.10 12.50
CA ASP A 59 6.32 -2.71 12.89
C ASP A 59 6.32 -1.81 11.64
N ALA A 60 6.13 -0.50 11.84
CA ALA A 60 6.13 0.46 10.74
C ALA A 60 7.49 0.55 10.02
N GLU A 61 8.61 0.28 10.70
CA GLU A 61 9.95 0.35 10.12
C GLU A 61 10.16 -0.75 9.07
N SER A 62 9.64 -1.94 9.33
CA SER A 62 9.66 -3.07 8.39
C SER A 62 9.01 -2.70 7.05
N ILE A 63 7.91 -1.92 7.08
CA ILE A 63 7.27 -1.40 5.85
C ILE A 63 8.17 -0.37 5.16
N LYS A 64 8.79 0.55 5.91
CA LYS A 64 9.71 1.56 5.33
C LYS A 64 10.89 0.92 4.60
N GLN A 65 11.41 -0.20 5.10
CA GLN A 65 12.50 -0.95 4.46
C GLN A 65 12.08 -1.61 3.13
N VAL A 66 10.81 -1.96 2.95
CA VAL A 66 10.30 -2.40 1.65
C VAL A 66 10.36 -1.25 0.65
N PHE A 67 9.89 -0.07 1.05
CA PHE A 67 9.82 1.10 0.17
C PHE A 67 11.18 1.73 -0.12
N SER A 68 12.16 1.65 0.78
CA SER A 68 13.53 2.14 0.53
C SER A 68 14.20 1.46 -0.66
N LYS A 69 13.80 0.22 -1.00
CA LYS A 69 14.30 -0.52 -2.17
C LYS A 69 13.61 -0.12 -3.48
N THR A 70 12.37 0.34 -3.40
CA THR A 70 11.53 0.64 -4.57
C THR A 70 11.58 2.11 -4.98
N GLY A 71 11.95 3.00 -4.06
CA GLY A 71 11.90 4.45 -4.28
C GLY A 71 10.48 5.02 -4.42
N THR A 72 9.43 4.20 -4.20
CA THR A 72 8.05 4.69 -4.27
C THR A 72 7.76 5.61 -3.08
N PRO A 73 7.33 6.86 -3.32
CA PRO A 73 7.03 7.80 -2.25
C PRO A 73 5.80 7.36 -1.46
N TYR A 74 5.79 7.57 -0.16
CA TYR A 74 4.63 7.39 0.72
C TYR A 74 4.54 8.58 1.67
N ASP A 75 3.32 8.94 2.07
CA ASP A 75 3.09 10.09 2.94
C ASP A 75 3.06 9.71 4.41
N LYS A 76 2.36 8.61 4.71
CA LYS A 76 2.05 8.23 6.09
C LYS A 76 1.91 6.73 6.23
N ILE A 77 2.40 6.22 7.36
CA ILE A 77 2.18 4.85 7.83
C ILE A 77 1.48 4.95 9.18
N THR A 78 0.30 4.35 9.30
CA THR A 78 -0.53 4.40 10.50
C THR A 78 -0.87 2.98 10.93
N GLU A 79 -0.61 2.63 12.19
CA GLU A 79 -1.10 1.37 12.76
C GLU A 79 -2.62 1.43 12.91
N THR A 80 -3.31 0.36 12.53
CA THR A 80 -4.77 0.29 12.51
C THR A 80 -5.28 -0.99 13.16
N LYS A 81 -6.57 -0.98 13.47
CA LYS A 81 -7.29 -2.17 13.96
C LYS A 81 -8.44 -2.45 13.01
N ILE A 82 -8.63 -3.72 12.68
CA ILE A 82 -9.80 -4.17 11.94
C ILE A 82 -10.98 -4.11 12.90
N VAL A 83 -11.98 -3.29 12.57
CA VAL A 83 -13.25 -3.23 13.30
C VAL A 83 -14.13 -4.42 12.90
N PHE A 84 -14.17 -4.74 11.61
CA PHE A 84 -14.90 -5.86 11.03
C PHE A 84 -14.31 -6.21 9.67
N SER A 85 -14.29 -7.50 9.32
CA SER A 85 -13.92 -7.98 7.99
C SER A 85 -14.63 -9.31 7.72
N GLU A 86 -15.48 -9.36 6.70
CA GLU A 86 -15.89 -10.62 6.09
C GLU A 86 -14.94 -10.92 4.94
N ASP A 87 -14.19 -12.02 5.06
CA ASP A 87 -13.37 -12.51 3.97
C ASP A 87 -14.26 -13.41 3.11
N PHE A 88 -14.75 -12.90 1.97
CA PHE A 88 -15.58 -13.67 1.04
C PHE A 88 -14.75 -14.55 0.08
N ARG A 89 -13.52 -14.90 0.45
CA ARG A 89 -12.66 -15.79 -0.35
C ARG A 89 -12.73 -17.23 0.11
#